data_AF-A0A9E0JW09-F1
#
_entry.id   AF-A0A9E0JW09-F1
#
_cell.length_a   1.000
_cell.length_b   1.000
_cell.length_c   1.000
_cell.angle_alpha   90.00
_cell.angle_beta   90.00
_cell.angle_gamma   90.00
#
_symmetry.space_group_name_H-M   'P 1'
#
loop_
_entity.id
_entity.type
_entity.pdbx_description
1 polymer ?
#
loop_
_entity_poly.entity_id
_entity_poly.type
_entity_poly.pdbx_seq_one_letter_code
_entity_poly.pdbx_strand_id
1 'polypeptide(L)'
;GMRIYPLPESLSLPVRARRFHFEVEILVQAKRVGIPIIEAPIRVVYQPDGLRISHFRPFVDFLRNAKTFTRLMFTRVFGHH
;
A
#
# COMPACT_ATOMS: atom_id res chain seq x y z
N GLY A 1 0.10 4.87 6.52
CA GLY A 1 1.14 5.91 6.60
C GLY A 1 0.59 7.24 6.11
N MET A 2 1.14 8.36 6.58
CA MET A 2 0.81 9.70 6.04
C MET A 2 1.34 9.79 4.60
N ARG A 3 0.47 9.92 3.61
CA ARG A 3 0.81 10.02 2.19
C ARG A 3 -0.13 10.97 1.48
N ILE A 4 0.38 11.68 0.49
CA ILE A 4 -0.38 12.55 -0.41
C ILE A 4 -0.37 11.89 -1.78
N TYR A 5 -1.53 11.84 -2.43
CA TYR A 5 -1.70 11.23 -3.74
C TYR A 5 -2.14 12.30 -4.74
N PRO A 6 -1.42 12.50 -5.86
CA PRO A 6 -1.82 13.46 -6.88
C PRO A 6 -3.13 13.01 -7.56
N LEU A 7 -4.03 13.97 -7.78
CA LEU A 7 -5.30 13.76 -8.47
C LEU A 7 -5.31 14.59 -9.76
N PRO A 8 -5.83 14.05 -10.89
CA PRO A 8 -6.64 12.82 -10.98
C PRO A 8 -5.85 11.52 -11.17
N GLU A 9 -4.52 11.57 -11.28
CA GLU A 9 -3.67 10.46 -11.71
C GLU A 9 -3.78 9.24 -10.80
N SER A 10 -3.90 9.44 -9.49
CA SER A 10 -4.01 8.31 -8.56
C SER A 10 -5.37 7.61 -8.63
N LEU A 11 -6.43 8.29 -9.09
CA LEU A 11 -7.77 7.72 -9.23
C LEU A 11 -7.90 6.80 -10.45
N SER A 12 -7.09 7.01 -11.48
CA SER A 12 -7.09 6.16 -12.67
C SER A 12 -6.28 4.86 -12.48
N LEU A 13 -5.54 4.73 -11.38
CA LEU A 13 -4.75 3.53 -11.08
C LEU A 13 -5.66 2.33 -10.74
N PRO A 14 -5.40 1.13 -11.29
CA PRO A 14 -6.23 -0.05 -11.11
C PRO A 14 -6.01 -0.74 -9.75
N VAL A 15 -6.16 0.01 -8.65
CA VAL A 15 -6.01 -0.48 -7.28
C VAL A 15 -7.28 -1.18 -6.82
N ARG A 16 -7.15 -2.39 -6.28
CA ARG A 16 -8.28 -3.20 -5.79
C ARG A 16 -8.26 -3.41 -4.28
N ALA A 17 -7.08 -3.29 -3.67
CA ALA A 17 -6.87 -3.46 -2.25
C ALA A 17 -7.54 -2.35 -1.44
N ARG A 18 -7.83 -2.66 -0.17
CA ARG A 18 -8.39 -1.74 0.82
C ARG A 18 -7.52 -1.74 2.07
N ARG A 19 -7.66 -0.71 2.91
CA ARG A 19 -6.95 -0.57 4.21
C ARG A 19 -5.43 -0.64 4.00
N PHE A 20 -4.69 -1.31 4.88
CA PHE A 20 -3.22 -1.42 4.81
C PHE A 20 -2.70 -1.89 3.45
N HIS A 21 -3.38 -2.84 2.79
CA HIS A 21 -2.96 -3.35 1.49
C HIS A 21 -3.06 -2.32 0.37
N PHE A 22 -3.98 -1.36 0.48
CA PHE A 22 -4.09 -0.26 -0.48
C PHE A 22 -2.80 0.54 -0.54
N GLU A 23 -2.20 0.84 0.61
CA GLU A 23 -0.98 1.65 0.72
C GLU A 23 0.20 1.04 -0.05
N VAL A 24 0.27 -0.28 -0.13
CA VAL A 24 1.32 -0.98 -0.89
C VAL A 24 0.96 -1.03 -2.37
N GLU A 25 -0.29 -1.41 -2.70
CA GLU A 25 -0.69 -1.57 -4.10
C GLU A 25 -0.64 -0.26 -4.88
N ILE A 26 -1.12 0.85 -4.30
CA ILE A 26 -1.12 2.16 -4.97
C ILE A 26 0.29 2.59 -5.37
N LEU A 27 1.31 2.34 -4.53
CA LEU A 27 2.71 2.66 -4.83
C LEU A 27 3.25 1.80 -5.97
N VAL A 28 2.92 0.50 -5.97
CA VAL A 28 3.31 -0.41 -7.05
C VAL A 28 2.68 0.01 -8.39
N GLN A 29 1.39 0.36 -8.40
CA GLN A 29 0.72 0.81 -9.61
C GLN A 29 1.24 2.17 -10.08
N ALA A 30 1.43 3.12 -9.16
CA ALA A 30 2.01 4.44 -9.46
C ALA A 30 3.38 4.30 -10.13
N LYS A 31 4.24 3.42 -9.60
CA LYS A 31 5.56 3.16 -10.19
C LYS A 31 5.48 2.55 -11.59
N ARG A 32 4.49 1.68 -11.86
CA ARG A 32 4.29 1.06 -13.18
C ARG A 32 3.91 2.06 -14.27
N VAL A 33 3.16 3.11 -13.92
CA VAL A 33 2.77 4.17 -14.85
C VAL A 33 3.72 5.38 -14.82
N GLY A 34 4.83 5.28 -14.07
CA GLY A 34 5.85 6.33 -14.02
C GLY A 34 5.56 7.51 -13.09
N ILE A 35 4.56 7.43 -12.20
CA ILE A 35 4.32 8.47 -11.20
C ILE A 35 5.49 8.45 -10.18
N PRO A 36 6.18 9.59 -9.95
CA PRO A 36 7.30 9.65 -9.02
C PRO A 36 6.82 9.48 -7.58
N ILE A 37 7.59 8.71 -6.81
CA ILE A 37 7.36 8.52 -5.37
C ILE A 37 8.51 9.24 -4.65
N ILE A 38 8.17 10.22 -3.81
CA ILE A 38 9.12 11.06 -3.09
C ILE A 38 8.94 10.83 -1.59
N GLU A 39 10.02 10.57 -0.89
CA GLU A 39 10.03 10.46 0.56
C GLU A 39 10.23 11.85 1.17
N ALA A 40 9.35 12.22 2.10
CA ALA A 40 9.44 13.49 2.84
C ALA A 40 9.61 13.19 4.33
N PRO A 41 10.61 13.78 5.01
CA PRO A 41 10.79 13.58 6.45
C PRO A 41 9.62 14.19 7.20
N ILE A 42 8.95 13.39 8.02
CA ILE A 42 7.86 13.83 8.90
C ILE A 42 8.19 13.47 10.35
N ARG A 43 7.92 14.39 11.28
CA ARG A 43 8.09 14.13 12.71
C ARG A 43 7.01 13.15 13.17
N VAL A 44 7.43 12.04 13.76
CA VAL A 44 6.52 11.07 14.37
C VAL A 44 6.40 11.38 15.86
N VAL A 45 5.17 11.47 16.36
CA VAL A 45 4.88 11.57 17.79
C VAL A 45 4.33 10.23 18.24
N TYR A 46 5.11 9.49 19.03
CA TYR A 46 4.64 8.26 19.66
C TYR A 46 3.96 8.61 20.98
N GLN A 47 2.72 8.16 21.15
CA GLN A 47 2.03 8.23 22.43
C GLN A 47 2.58 7.14 23.38
N PRO A 48 2.46 7.32 24.71
CA PRO A 48 2.93 6.34 25.69
C PRO A 48 2.38 4.94 25.44
N ASP A 49 3.22 3.93 25.71
CA ASP A 49 2.86 2.53 25.57
C ASP A 49 1.66 2.15 26.46
N GLY A 50 0.73 1.35 25.92
CA GLY A 50 -0.43 0.83 26.66
C GLY A 50 -1.80 1.37 26.23
N LEU A 51 -1.87 2.47 25.47
CA LEU A 51 -3.14 3.01 24.93
C LEU A 51 -3.48 2.53 23.51
N ARG A 52 -2.53 1.84 22.86
CA ARG A 52 -2.61 1.53 21.44
C ARG A 52 -3.27 0.17 21.19
N ILE A 53 -4.57 0.18 20.93
CA ILE A 53 -5.31 -1.01 20.48
C ILE A 53 -4.87 -1.32 19.04
N SER A 54 -4.15 -2.42 18.85
CA SER A 54 -3.84 -2.92 17.52
C SER A 54 -5.07 -3.61 16.94
N HIS A 55 -5.59 -3.08 15.83
CA HIS A 55 -6.65 -3.74 15.04
C HIS A 55 -6.12 -4.92 14.19
N PHE A 56 -4.87 -5.33 14.41
CA PHE A 56 -4.22 -6.39 13.65
C PHE A 56 -4.79 -7.76 14.03
N ARG A 57 -5.25 -8.51 13.03
CA ARG A 57 -5.74 -9.89 13.17
C ARG A 57 -4.70 -10.82 12.56
N PRO A 58 -3.83 -11.48 13.36
CA PRO A 58 -2.60 -12.11 12.87
C PRO A 58 -2.79 -12.99 11.63
N PHE A 59 -3.70 -13.95 11.69
CA PHE A 59 -3.90 -14.91 10.60
C PHE A 59 -4.61 -14.30 9.38
N VAL A 60 -5.68 -13.52 9.61
CA VAL A 60 -6.48 -12.94 8.52
C VAL A 60 -5.70 -11.89 7.75
N ASP A 61 -5.00 -11.02 8.45
CA ASP A 61 -4.20 -9.97 7.81
C ASP A 61 -2.94 -10.56 7.17
N PHE A 62 -2.35 -11.62 7.71
CA PHE A 62 -1.28 -12.36 7.03
C PHE A 62 -1.74 -12.91 5.68
N LEU A 63 -2.87 -13.64 5.63
CA LEU A 63 -3.38 -14.20 4.38
C LEU A 63 -3.74 -13.13 3.34
N ARG A 64 -4.31 -12.00 3.79
CA ARG A 64 -4.61 -10.88 2.89
C ARG A 64 -3.35 -10.22 2.33
N ASN A 65 -2.30 -10.10 3.14
CA ASN A 65 -1.00 -9.62 2.69
C ASN A 65 -0.43 -10.56 1.63
N ALA A 66 -0.34 -11.86 1.96
CA ALA A 66 0.14 -12.89 1.04
C ALA A 66 -0.60 -12.83 -0.30
N LYS A 67 -1.93 -12.79 -0.29
CA LYS A 67 -2.74 -12.67 -1.52
C LYS A 67 -2.42 -11.41 -2.33
N THR A 68 -2.23 -10.27 -1.67
CA THR A 68 -1.90 -9.00 -2.33
C THR A 68 -0.54 -9.07 -3.00
N PHE A 69 0.49 -9.53 -2.28
CA PHE A 69 1.84 -9.68 -2.82
C PHE A 69 1.88 -10.70 -3.96
N THR A 70 1.28 -11.87 -3.78
CA THR A 70 1.18 -12.89 -4.83
C THR A 70 0.55 -12.30 -6.09
N ARG A 71 -0.61 -11.63 -6.01
CA ARG A 71 -1.22 -11.00 -7.19
C ARG A 71 -0.31 -9.97 -7.85
N LEU A 72 0.36 -9.11 -7.08
CA LEU A 72 1.25 -8.09 -7.63
C LEU A 72 2.46 -8.70 -8.34
N MET A 73 3.05 -9.75 -7.76
CA MET A 73 4.16 -10.49 -8.39
C MET A 73 3.70 -11.21 -9.66
N PHE A 74 2.59 -11.94 -9.61
CA PHE A 74 2.03 -12.62 -10.78
C PHE A 74 1.72 -11.64 -11.91
N THR A 75 1.05 -10.50 -11.62
CA THR A 75 0.81 -9.48 -12.66
C THR A 75 2.09 -8.88 -13.25
N ARG A 76 3.18 -8.82 -12.47
CA ARG A 76 4.48 -8.35 -12.98
C ARG A 76 5.19 -9.38 -13.85
N VAL A 77 5.08 -10.66 -13.50
CA VAL A 77 5.73 -11.76 -14.23
C VAL A 77 4.96 -12.08 -15.52
N PHE A 78 3.65 -12.20 -15.44
CA PHE A 78 2.80 -12.65 -16.55
C PHE A 78 2.20 -11.52 -17.39
N GLY A 79 2.20 -10.28 -16.90
CA GLY A 79 1.70 -9.11 -17.65
C GLY A 79 2.72 -8.49 -18.61
N HIS A 80 3.84 -9.17 -18.87
CA HIS A 80 4.93 -8.72 -19.76
C HIS A 80 4.99 -9.50 -21.09
N HIS A 81 3.90 -10.19 -21.45
CA HIS A 81 3.65 -10.77 -22.77
C HIS A 81 2.59 -9.97 -23.52
#